data_AF-A0A6A2XLU1-F1
#
_entry.id   AF-A0A6A2XLU1-F1
#
_cell.length_a   1.000
_cell.length_b   1.000
_cell.length_c   1.000
_cell.angle_alpha   90.00
_cell.angle_beta   90.00
_cell.angle_gamma   90.00
#
_symmetry.space_group_name_H-M   'P 1'
#
loop_
_entity.id
_entity.type
_entity.pdbx_description
1 polymer ?
#
loop_
_entity_poly.entity_id
_entity_poly.type
_entity_poly.pdbx_seq_one_letter_code
_entity_poly.pdbx_strand_id
1 'polypeptide(L)'
;MKFNSCSIAVIILFVVQYFSVLCLSQDFDFFYFVQQWPGSYCDSKKRCCYPKTGKPAADFGIHGLWPNYNDGGYPSNCDPDSRFDKSEISDLIRTMEKEWPTLSCPSNDGIKFWTHEWVKHGTCSESELDQRQYFEAAIALKRKANLLYALTNAGIKPNDEFYKLEDFRDAIRKQLGILRALSAMWIHPVTVSFIRFTCVLTLLDRISLSALCYQGLDVVQASSFPSFNVLVRPFQTL
;
A
#
# COMPACT_ATOMS: atom_id res chain seq x y z
N MET A 1 18.42 -34.47 -39.93
CA MET A 1 17.73 -35.43 -39.03
C MET A 1 16.23 -35.29 -39.24
N LYS A 2 15.52 -36.37 -39.59
CA LYS A 2 14.06 -36.36 -39.70
C LYS A 2 13.49 -36.78 -38.34
N PHE A 3 12.76 -35.89 -37.67
CA PHE A 3 12.07 -36.25 -36.43
C PHE A 3 10.85 -37.11 -36.78
N ASN A 4 10.73 -38.28 -36.16
CA ASN A 4 9.56 -39.16 -36.32
C ASN A 4 8.35 -38.51 -35.62
N SER A 5 7.14 -38.73 -36.13
CA SER A 5 5.88 -38.23 -35.57
C SER A 5 5.72 -38.52 -34.07
N CYS A 6 6.27 -39.63 -33.58
CA CYS A 6 6.28 -39.98 -32.15
C CYS A 6 7.19 -39.04 -31.32
N SER A 7 8.35 -38.66 -31.85
CA SER A 7 9.27 -37.70 -31.20
C SER A 7 8.68 -36.29 -31.15
N ILE A 8 7.92 -35.89 -32.18
CA ILE A 8 7.22 -34.60 -32.22
C ILE A 8 6.10 -34.57 -31.19
N ALA A 9 5.31 -35.65 -31.06
CA ALA A 9 4.24 -35.75 -30.07
C ALA A 9 4.77 -35.65 -28.62
N VAL A 10 5.91 -36.28 -28.33
CA VAL A 10 6.56 -36.21 -27.01
C VAL A 10 7.06 -34.78 -26.71
N ILE A 11 7.66 -34.10 -27.69
CA ILE A 11 8.10 -32.70 -27.52
C ILE A 11 6.89 -31.78 -27.29
N ILE A 12 5.78 -31.96 -28.02
CA ILE A 12 4.55 -31.19 -27.82
C ILE A 12 3.98 -31.43 -26.42
N LEU A 13 3.96 -32.67 -25.93
CA LEU A 13 3.52 -33.00 -24.57
C LEU A 13 4.39 -32.31 -23.51
N PHE A 14 5.72 -32.32 -23.66
CA PHE A 14 6.62 -31.60 -22.76
C PHE A 14 6.44 -30.08 -22.83
N VAL A 15 6.22 -29.51 -24.02
CA VAL A 15 5.94 -28.07 -24.19
C VAL A 15 4.58 -27.69 -23.60
N VAL A 16 3.54 -28.49 -23.80
CA VAL A 16 2.21 -28.28 -23.20
C VAL A 16 2.28 -28.42 -21.69
N GLN A 17 3.03 -29.39 -21.16
CA GLN A 17 3.25 -29.55 -19.72
C GLN A 17 4.06 -28.39 -19.14
N TYR A 18 5.04 -27.86 -19.88
CA TYR A 18 5.79 -26.66 -19.49
C TYR A 18 4.93 -25.40 -19.52
N PHE A 19 4.06 -25.25 -20.52
CA PHE A 19 3.10 -24.14 -20.63
C PHE A 19 2.00 -24.20 -19.56
N SER A 20 1.59 -25.38 -19.11
CA SER A 20 0.62 -25.53 -18.02
C SER A 20 1.24 -25.29 -16.64
N VAL A 21 2.55 -25.49 -16.46
CA VAL A 21 3.30 -25.10 -15.24
C VAL A 21 3.53 -23.58 -15.17
N LEU A 22 3.56 -22.88 -16.31
CA LEU A 22 3.66 -21.41 -16.36
C LEU A 22 2.34 -20.69 -16.01
N CYS A 23 1.24 -21.44 -15.86
CA CYS A 23 0.00 -20.93 -15.27
C CYS A 23 0.02 -21.13 -13.75
N LEU A 24 1.05 -20.61 -13.07
CA LEU A 24 0.89 -20.23 -11.68
C LEU A 24 -0.15 -19.10 -11.69
N SER A 25 -1.39 -19.45 -11.37
CA SER A 25 -2.45 -18.46 -11.12
C SER A 25 -1.89 -17.47 -10.11
N GLN A 26 -1.75 -16.21 -10.50
CA GLN A 26 -1.37 -15.17 -9.56
C GLN A 26 -2.48 -15.10 -8.50
N ASP A 27 -2.13 -15.21 -7.22
CA ASP A 27 -3.12 -15.22 -6.12
C ASP A 27 -3.83 -13.86 -5.92
N PHE A 28 -3.42 -12.85 -6.69
CA PHE A 28 -3.99 -11.50 -6.75
C PHE A 28 -3.58 -10.80 -8.06
N ASP A 29 -4.29 -9.73 -8.44
CA ASP A 29 -4.03 -8.99 -9.69
C ASP A 29 -3.10 -7.78 -9.49
N PHE A 30 -3.25 -7.07 -8.36
CA PHE A 30 -2.48 -5.87 -8.05
C PHE A 30 -2.44 -5.59 -6.55
N PHE A 31 -1.62 -4.63 -6.12
CA PHE A 31 -1.60 -4.15 -4.75
C PHE A 31 -2.31 -2.80 -4.61
N TYR A 32 -3.04 -2.64 -3.52
CA TYR A 32 -3.30 -1.32 -2.97
C TYR A 32 -2.27 -0.95 -1.93
N PHE A 33 -1.49 0.08 -2.20
CA PHE A 33 -0.65 0.71 -1.20
C PHE A 33 -1.43 1.85 -0.53
N VAL A 34 -1.58 1.78 0.79
CA VAL A 34 -2.42 2.68 1.57
C VAL A 34 -1.56 3.44 2.57
N GLN A 35 -1.67 4.76 2.53
CA GLN A 35 -1.05 5.67 3.48
C GLN A 35 -2.13 6.43 4.26
N GLN A 36 -1.87 6.74 5.53
CA GLN A 36 -2.79 7.41 6.44
C GLN A 36 -2.22 8.73 6.92
N TRP A 37 -3.06 9.78 6.98
CA TRP A 37 -2.68 11.04 7.61
C TRP A 37 -2.98 10.99 9.12
N PRO A 38 -1.98 11.11 10.00
CA PRO A 38 -2.17 10.96 11.44
C PRO A 38 -3.07 12.04 12.05
N GLY A 39 -3.08 13.26 11.50
CA GLY A 39 -3.97 14.34 11.97
C GLY A 39 -5.45 13.96 11.88
N SER A 40 -5.89 13.50 10.70
CA SER A 40 -7.29 13.13 10.50
C SER A 40 -7.70 11.87 11.25
N TYR A 41 -6.77 10.92 11.46
CA TYR A 41 -7.05 9.75 12.29
C TYR A 41 -7.36 10.15 13.74
N CYS A 42 -6.52 11.04 14.29
CA CYS A 42 -6.58 11.45 15.69
C CYS A 42 -7.61 12.54 15.99
N ASP A 43 -8.06 13.30 14.98
CA ASP A 43 -9.15 14.29 15.09
C ASP A 43 -10.55 13.66 15.03
N SER A 44 -10.65 12.34 14.82
CA SER A 44 -11.93 11.62 14.75
C SER A 44 -12.54 11.37 16.13
N LYS A 45 -13.82 10.97 16.20
CA LYS A 45 -14.48 10.58 17.46
C LYS A 45 -13.87 9.32 18.13
N LYS A 46 -12.96 8.62 17.44
CA LYS A 46 -12.28 7.44 17.98
C LYS A 46 -11.09 7.89 18.83
N ARG A 47 -10.79 7.12 19.88
CA ARG A 47 -9.58 7.36 20.69
C ARG A 47 -8.33 7.08 19.85
N CYS A 48 -7.44 8.06 19.78
CA CYS A 48 -6.09 7.92 19.22
C CYS A 48 -5.06 7.91 20.36
N CYS A 49 -4.01 7.11 20.20
CA CYS A 49 -2.89 7.02 21.13
C CYS A 49 -1.59 7.06 20.34
N TYR A 50 -0.62 7.84 20.79
CA TYR A 50 0.73 7.78 20.20
C TYR A 50 1.41 6.44 20.49
N PRO A 51 2.27 5.95 19.58
CA PRO A 51 3.14 4.81 19.86
C PRO A 51 3.98 5.03 21.12
N LYS A 52 4.54 3.94 21.65
CA LYS A 52 5.49 4.01 22.78
C LYS A 52 6.75 4.83 22.46
N THR A 53 7.08 4.97 21.17
CA THR A 53 8.19 5.80 20.68
C THR A 53 7.88 7.30 20.69
N GLY A 54 6.65 7.70 21.06
CA GLY A 54 6.22 9.09 21.15
C GLY A 54 5.39 9.54 19.96
N LYS A 55 5.15 10.85 19.87
CA LYS A 55 4.36 11.47 18.79
C LYS A 55 5.03 11.21 17.43
N PRO A 56 4.34 10.60 16.45
CA PRO A 56 4.87 10.44 15.10
C PRO A 56 5.16 11.78 14.42
N ALA A 57 5.97 11.75 13.36
CA ALA A 57 6.14 12.93 12.51
C ALA A 57 4.79 13.36 11.90
N ALA A 58 4.63 14.65 11.60
CA ALA A 58 3.51 15.17 10.83
C ALA A 58 3.66 14.84 9.33
N ASP A 59 3.74 13.54 9.03
CA ASP A 59 3.84 12.96 7.69
C ASP A 59 2.85 11.79 7.57
N PHE A 60 2.54 11.39 6.34
CA PHE A 60 1.72 10.22 6.08
C PHE A 60 2.40 8.95 6.61
N GLY A 61 1.73 8.16 7.44
CA GLY A 61 2.21 6.82 7.81
C GLY A 61 1.74 5.78 6.79
N ILE A 62 2.47 4.68 6.64
CA ILE A 62 1.94 3.50 5.96
C ILE A 62 0.78 2.95 6.79
N HIS A 63 -0.28 2.56 6.11
CA HIS A 63 -1.36 1.79 6.69
C HIS A 63 -1.25 0.32 6.26
N GLY A 64 -1.05 0.06 4.96
CA GLY A 64 -0.89 -1.30 4.46
C GLY A 64 -0.54 -1.43 2.98
N LEU A 65 -0.14 -2.63 2.59
CA LEU A 65 0.09 -3.06 1.21
C LEU A 65 -0.79 -4.29 0.95
N TRP A 66 -1.83 -4.14 0.13
CA TRP A 66 -2.94 -5.10 0.10
C TRP A 66 -3.09 -5.74 -1.28
N PRO A 67 -2.81 -7.04 -1.43
CA PRO A 67 -3.22 -7.80 -2.60
C PRO A 67 -4.71 -7.65 -2.88
N ASN A 68 -5.08 -7.43 -4.14
CA ASN A 68 -6.45 -7.19 -4.57
C ASN A 68 -6.72 -7.79 -5.95
N TYR A 69 -8.00 -8.05 -6.22
CA TYR A 69 -8.49 -8.53 -7.51
C TYR A 69 -9.12 -7.41 -8.34
N ASN A 70 -9.11 -7.56 -9.65
CA ASN A 70 -9.73 -6.66 -10.63
C ASN A 70 -11.27 -6.64 -10.52
N ASP A 71 -11.89 -7.67 -9.93
CA ASP A 71 -13.33 -7.74 -9.70
C ASP A 71 -13.81 -6.91 -8.48
N GLY A 72 -12.88 -6.25 -7.78
CA GLY A 72 -13.14 -5.44 -6.59
C GLY A 72 -12.99 -6.21 -5.27
N GLY A 73 -12.86 -7.53 -5.32
CA GLY A 73 -12.54 -8.38 -4.18
C GLY A 73 -11.07 -8.28 -3.75
N TYR A 74 -10.74 -9.01 -2.69
CA TYR A 74 -9.36 -9.19 -2.25
C TYR A 74 -9.18 -10.52 -1.51
N PRO A 75 -8.02 -11.18 -1.65
CA PRO A 75 -7.66 -12.31 -0.82
C PRO A 75 -7.31 -11.83 0.61
N SER A 76 -7.57 -12.67 1.62
CA SER A 76 -7.21 -12.37 3.00
C SER A 76 -6.91 -13.64 3.80
N ASN A 77 -5.97 -13.57 4.75
CA ASN A 77 -5.65 -14.68 5.65
C ASN A 77 -5.25 -15.96 4.90
N CYS A 78 -4.42 -15.80 3.87
CA CYS A 78 -4.14 -16.84 2.88
C CYS A 78 -3.29 -18.01 3.38
N ASP A 79 -2.41 -17.77 4.35
CA ASP A 79 -1.59 -18.81 4.97
C ASP A 79 -1.71 -18.72 6.50
N PRO A 80 -2.42 -19.66 7.16
CA PRO A 80 -2.55 -19.70 8.62
C PRO A 80 -1.28 -20.18 9.34
N ASP A 81 -0.35 -20.84 8.63
CA ASP A 81 0.91 -21.33 9.16
C ASP A 81 2.03 -20.27 9.03
N SER A 82 1.90 -19.35 8.07
CA SER A 82 2.79 -18.19 7.90
C SER A 82 2.52 -17.11 8.97
N ARG A 83 3.17 -17.27 10.12
CA ARG A 83 3.08 -16.32 11.24
C ARG A 83 4.08 -15.18 11.08
N PHE A 84 3.71 -14.02 11.61
CA PHE A 84 4.62 -12.88 11.68
C PHE A 84 5.85 -13.23 12.54
N ASP A 85 7.05 -13.14 11.96
CA ASP A 85 8.32 -13.27 12.66
C ASP A 85 9.08 -11.94 12.70
N LYS A 86 9.14 -11.35 13.90
CA LYS A 86 9.89 -10.12 14.16
C LYS A 86 11.38 -10.24 13.81
N SER A 87 11.95 -11.44 13.86
CA SER A 87 13.39 -11.65 13.66
C SER A 87 13.85 -11.31 12.24
N GLU A 88 13.00 -11.58 11.24
CA GLU A 88 13.30 -11.37 9.82
C GLU A 88 13.37 -9.88 9.42
N ILE A 89 12.77 -9.00 10.24
CA ILE A 89 12.70 -7.56 10.01
C ILE A 89 13.37 -6.75 11.14
N SER A 90 14.21 -7.40 11.95
CA SER A 90 14.81 -6.81 13.16
C SER A 90 15.56 -5.49 12.91
N ASP A 91 16.26 -5.37 11.78
CA ASP A 91 16.94 -4.16 11.31
C ASP A 91 15.98 -3.09 10.76
N LEU A 92 14.77 -3.49 10.32
CA LEU A 92 13.75 -2.59 9.79
C LEU A 92 12.89 -1.95 10.90
N ILE A 93 12.87 -2.51 12.12
CA ILE A 93 11.97 -2.07 13.22
C ILE A 93 11.99 -0.56 13.43
N ARG A 94 13.17 0.07 13.53
CA ARG A 94 13.25 1.54 13.73
C ARG A 94 12.65 2.32 12.58
N THR A 95 12.78 1.82 11.36
CA THR A 95 12.14 2.41 10.18
C THR A 95 10.64 2.21 10.24
N MET A 96 10.16 1.02 10.63
CA MET A 96 8.73 0.74 10.76
C MET A 96 8.05 1.58 11.84
N GLU A 97 8.68 1.78 13.00
CA GLU A 97 8.17 2.65 14.07
C GLU A 97 7.95 4.09 13.60
N LYS A 98 8.77 4.57 12.66
CA LYS A 98 8.69 5.91 12.10
C LYS A 98 7.74 6.01 10.91
N GLU A 99 7.85 5.08 9.98
CA GLU A 99 7.20 5.15 8.67
C GLU A 99 5.87 4.39 8.61
N TRP A 100 5.63 3.43 9.52
CA TRP A 100 4.40 2.63 9.65
C TRP A 100 3.88 2.60 11.10
N PRO A 101 3.70 3.77 11.75
CA PRO A 101 3.29 3.82 13.16
C PRO A 101 1.84 3.39 13.37
N THR A 102 1.59 2.77 14.52
CA THR A 102 0.24 2.57 15.05
C THR A 102 -0.29 3.83 15.72
N LEU A 103 -1.59 4.10 15.57
CA LEU A 103 -2.29 5.17 16.30
C LEU A 103 -3.41 4.61 17.21
N SER A 104 -3.48 3.28 17.32
CA SER A 104 -4.51 2.60 18.09
C SER A 104 -4.25 2.68 19.60
N CYS A 105 -5.33 2.73 20.37
CA CYS A 105 -5.26 2.68 21.82
C CYS A 105 -5.36 1.24 22.35
N PRO A 106 -4.67 0.90 23.45
CA PRO A 106 -3.69 1.74 24.17
C PRO A 106 -2.37 1.90 23.39
N SER A 107 -1.55 2.87 23.80
CA SER A 107 -0.19 3.08 23.24
C SER A 107 0.60 1.76 23.19
N ASN A 108 1.14 1.46 22.01
CA ASN A 108 1.86 0.21 21.74
C ASN A 108 3.05 0.43 20.79
N ASP A 109 3.81 -0.64 20.55
CA ASP A 109 5.05 -0.65 19.76
C ASP A 109 4.83 -0.96 18.26
N GLY A 110 3.58 -1.06 17.82
CA GLY A 110 3.24 -1.33 16.42
C GLY A 110 3.28 -2.81 16.03
N ILE A 111 3.88 -3.69 16.84
CA ILE A 111 4.03 -5.12 16.50
C ILE A 111 2.67 -5.75 16.20
N LYS A 112 1.66 -5.51 17.03
CA LYS A 112 0.30 -6.03 16.79
C LYS A 112 -0.30 -5.56 15.47
N PHE A 113 0.00 -4.32 15.07
CA PHE A 113 -0.49 -3.76 13.82
C PHE A 113 0.22 -4.42 12.62
N TRP A 114 1.55 -4.55 12.68
CA TRP A 114 2.32 -5.20 11.61
C TRP A 114 2.00 -6.69 11.49
N THR A 115 1.79 -7.39 12.61
CA THR A 115 1.28 -8.78 12.61
C THR A 115 -0.09 -8.87 11.93
N HIS A 116 -1.00 -7.93 12.19
CA HIS A 116 -2.31 -7.90 11.54
C HIS A 116 -2.18 -7.73 10.02
N GLU A 117 -1.38 -6.76 9.58
CA GLU A 117 -1.17 -6.49 8.16
C GLU A 117 -0.48 -7.66 7.44
N TRP A 118 0.51 -8.29 8.09
CA TRP A 118 1.15 -9.51 7.56
C TRP A 118 0.14 -10.65 7.41
N VAL A 119 -0.49 -11.07 8.51
CA VAL A 119 -1.38 -12.25 8.53
C VAL A 119 -2.61 -12.05 7.64
N LYS A 120 -3.14 -10.83 7.57
CA LYS A 120 -4.34 -10.56 6.77
C LYS A 120 -4.02 -10.34 5.29
N HIS A 121 -2.93 -9.64 4.97
CA HIS A 121 -2.64 -9.17 3.62
C HIS A 121 -1.30 -9.67 3.07
N GLY A 122 -0.23 -9.64 3.87
CA GLY A 122 1.10 -10.08 3.45
C GLY A 122 1.18 -11.57 3.07
N THR A 123 0.53 -12.47 3.81
CA THR A 123 0.47 -13.90 3.46
C THR A 123 -0.19 -14.16 2.10
N CYS A 124 -1.01 -13.22 1.62
CA CYS A 124 -1.64 -13.31 0.30
C CYS A 124 -0.74 -12.84 -0.85
N SER A 125 0.51 -12.47 -0.54
CA SER A 125 1.53 -12.09 -1.52
C SER A 125 2.75 -12.99 -1.51
N GLU A 126 2.72 -14.13 -0.81
CA GLU A 126 3.89 -15.02 -0.63
C GLU A 126 4.39 -15.66 -1.93
N SER A 127 3.57 -15.70 -2.98
CA SER A 127 4.01 -16.07 -4.33
C SER A 127 5.01 -15.09 -4.94
N GLU A 128 5.06 -13.84 -4.45
CA GLU A 128 5.91 -12.76 -4.97
C GLU A 128 6.84 -12.15 -3.91
N LEU A 129 6.39 -12.06 -2.65
CA LEU A 129 7.06 -11.36 -1.56
C LEU A 129 7.06 -12.21 -0.29
N ASP A 130 8.25 -12.56 0.21
CA ASP A 130 8.38 -13.02 1.59
C ASP A 130 8.06 -11.89 2.59
N GLN A 131 7.98 -12.22 3.88
CA GLN A 131 7.62 -11.24 4.92
C GLN A 131 8.55 -10.02 4.93
N ARG A 132 9.86 -10.24 4.83
CA ARG A 132 10.81 -9.14 4.81
C ARG A 132 10.58 -8.25 3.58
N GLN A 133 10.46 -8.85 2.40
CA GLN A 133 10.23 -8.17 1.13
C GLN A 133 8.92 -7.38 1.13
N TYR A 134 7.86 -7.91 1.75
CA TYR A 134 6.58 -7.23 1.92
C TYR A 134 6.74 -5.89 2.66
N PHE A 135 7.43 -5.90 3.80
CA PHE A 135 7.67 -4.68 4.58
C PHE A 135 8.65 -3.72 3.88
N GLU A 136 9.71 -4.22 3.26
CA GLU A 136 10.64 -3.40 2.48
C GLU A 136 9.96 -2.73 1.29
N ALA A 137 9.09 -3.45 0.58
CA ALA A 137 8.30 -2.93 -0.53
C ALA A 137 7.40 -1.76 -0.10
N ALA A 138 6.67 -1.92 1.01
CA ALA A 138 5.82 -0.86 1.54
C ALA A 138 6.63 0.39 1.95
N ILE A 139 7.81 0.21 2.57
CA ILE A 139 8.72 1.31 2.94
C ILE A 139 9.25 2.01 1.67
N ALA A 140 9.67 1.26 0.67
CA ALA A 140 10.16 1.79 -0.60
C ALA A 140 9.07 2.59 -1.33
N LEU A 141 7.84 2.07 -1.36
CA LEU A 141 6.67 2.74 -1.92
C LEU A 141 6.37 4.04 -1.20
N LYS A 142 6.39 4.08 0.14
CA LYS A 142 6.20 5.32 0.91
C LYS A 142 7.24 6.38 0.52
N ARG A 143 8.52 6.00 0.49
CA ARG A 143 9.62 6.91 0.17
C ARG A 143 9.51 7.46 -1.26
N LYS A 144 9.12 6.61 -2.21
CA LYS A 144 8.89 7.01 -3.61
C LYS A 144 7.70 7.96 -3.73
N ALA A 145 6.60 7.66 -3.04
CA ALA A 145 5.38 8.45 -3.12
C ALA A 145 5.52 9.83 -2.46
N ASN A 146 6.22 9.92 -1.33
CA ASN A 146 6.56 11.16 -0.61
C ASN A 146 5.41 12.20 -0.63
N LEU A 147 4.26 11.81 -0.10
CA LEU A 147 3.01 12.54 -0.30
C LEU A 147 3.02 13.93 0.33
N LEU A 148 3.60 14.07 1.52
CA LEU A 148 3.71 15.39 2.15
C LEU A 148 4.55 16.33 1.27
N TYR A 149 5.67 15.87 0.72
CA TYR A 149 6.46 16.67 -0.21
C TYR A 149 5.66 17.03 -1.48
N ALA A 150 4.98 16.06 -2.08
CA ALA A 150 4.16 16.28 -3.27
C ALA A 150 3.14 17.40 -3.06
N LEU A 151 2.40 17.33 -1.95
CA LEU A 151 1.35 18.28 -1.60
C LEU A 151 1.94 19.65 -1.24
N THR A 152 2.95 19.69 -0.38
CA THR A 152 3.56 20.96 0.05
C THR A 152 4.26 21.70 -1.09
N ASN A 153 4.88 20.98 -2.03
CA ASN A 153 5.45 21.56 -3.25
C ASN A 153 4.38 22.12 -4.21
N ALA A 154 3.14 21.63 -4.12
CA ALA A 154 1.98 22.20 -4.80
C ALA A 154 1.27 23.31 -4.00
N GLY A 155 1.82 23.71 -2.85
CA GLY A 155 1.24 24.74 -1.98
C GLY A 155 0.17 24.23 -1.00
N ILE A 156 -0.11 22.92 -1.00
CA ILE A 156 -1.08 22.28 -0.12
C ILE A 156 -0.40 21.93 1.20
N LYS A 157 -0.79 22.60 2.29
CA LYS A 157 -0.14 22.47 3.60
C LYS A 157 -1.12 22.00 4.67
N PRO A 158 -0.64 21.32 5.72
CA PRO A 158 -1.48 20.96 6.85
C PRO A 158 -1.63 22.17 7.79
N ASN A 159 -2.54 23.08 7.42
CA ASN A 159 -2.71 24.41 8.03
C ASN A 159 -4.18 24.78 8.30
N ASP A 160 -5.08 23.79 8.39
CA ASP A 160 -6.52 23.98 8.60
C ASP A 160 -7.25 24.70 7.44
N GLU A 161 -6.64 24.78 6.25
CA GLU A 161 -7.28 25.31 5.05
C GLU A 161 -7.94 24.23 4.18
N PHE A 162 -8.85 24.70 3.33
CA PHE A 162 -9.50 23.91 2.29
C PHE A 162 -8.76 24.04 0.96
N TYR A 163 -8.45 22.92 0.35
CA TYR A 163 -7.83 22.82 -0.97
C TYR A 163 -8.75 22.07 -1.91
N LYS A 164 -8.70 22.35 -3.20
CA LYS A 164 -9.53 21.62 -4.12
C LYS A 164 -9.02 20.18 -4.30
N LEU A 165 -9.95 19.25 -4.46
CA LEU A 165 -9.65 17.82 -4.57
C LEU A 165 -8.79 17.51 -5.79
N GLU A 166 -8.99 18.24 -6.88
CA GLU A 166 -8.21 18.21 -8.11
C GLU A 166 -6.77 18.66 -7.91
N ASP A 167 -6.52 19.72 -7.15
CA ASP A 167 -5.16 20.19 -6.85
C ASP A 167 -4.40 19.12 -6.05
N PHE A 168 -5.09 18.47 -5.11
CA PHE A 168 -4.60 17.30 -4.37
C PHE A 168 -4.20 16.15 -5.30
N ARG A 169 -5.11 15.79 -6.22
CA ARG A 169 -4.90 14.71 -7.19
C ARG A 169 -3.73 15.01 -8.10
N ASP A 170 -3.64 16.23 -8.61
CA ASP A 170 -2.65 16.63 -9.59
C ASP A 170 -1.25 16.75 -8.97
N ALA A 171 -1.15 17.25 -7.73
CA ALA A 171 0.09 17.23 -6.97
C ALA A 171 0.67 15.81 -6.83
N ILE A 172 -0.19 14.86 -6.45
CA ILE A 172 0.20 13.45 -6.26
C ILE A 172 0.56 12.79 -7.59
N ARG A 173 -0.24 13.00 -8.64
CA ARG A 173 0.04 12.49 -10.00
C ARG A 173 1.39 12.98 -10.53
N LYS A 174 1.69 14.27 -10.33
CA LYS A 174 2.94 14.88 -10.74
C LYS A 174 4.14 14.25 -10.04
N GLN A 175 4.06 14.03 -8.72
CA GLN A 175 5.13 13.39 -7.95
C GLN A 175 5.40 11.96 -8.40
N LEU A 176 4.34 11.20 -8.67
CA LEU A 176 4.46 9.80 -9.07
C LEU A 176 4.85 9.62 -10.54
N GLY A 177 4.85 10.70 -11.34
CA GLY A 177 5.16 10.65 -12.77
C GLY A 177 4.08 9.92 -13.59
N ILE A 178 2.89 9.75 -13.03
CA ILE A 178 1.84 8.88 -13.59
C ILE A 178 0.49 9.59 -13.48
N LEU A 179 -0.15 9.83 -14.63
CA LEU A 179 -1.46 10.47 -14.78
C LEU A 179 -2.59 9.81 -13.97
N ARG A 180 -2.41 8.56 -13.50
CA ARG A 180 -3.46 7.70 -12.92
C ARG A 180 -3.06 6.97 -11.62
N ALA A 181 -2.14 7.53 -10.82
CA ALA A 181 -1.63 6.84 -9.64
C ALA A 181 -2.56 6.84 -8.41
N LEU A 182 -3.48 7.81 -8.30
CA LEU A 182 -4.43 7.88 -7.19
C LEU A 182 -5.68 7.07 -7.51
N SER A 183 -5.93 6.00 -6.75
CA SER A 183 -7.16 5.20 -6.89
C SER A 183 -8.27 5.70 -5.96
N ALA A 184 -7.98 5.98 -4.69
CA ALA A 184 -8.99 6.48 -3.76
C ALA A 184 -8.39 7.41 -2.70
N MET A 185 -9.18 8.38 -2.26
CA MET A 185 -8.89 9.21 -1.09
C MET A 185 -10.10 9.19 -0.17
N TRP A 186 -9.91 8.71 1.06
CA TRP A 186 -10.97 8.63 2.05
C TRP A 186 -11.01 9.94 2.83
N ILE A 187 -12.14 10.63 2.73
CA ILE A 187 -12.38 11.92 3.36
C ILE A 187 -13.39 11.71 4.50
N HIS A 188 -12.97 11.89 5.76
CA HIS A 188 -13.87 11.86 6.93
C HIS A 188 -14.08 13.26 7.47
N PRO A 189 -15.31 13.58 7.91
CA PRO A 189 -16.19 14.49 7.15
C PRO A 189 -15.42 15.77 6.74
N VAL A 190 -14.88 15.78 5.51
CA VAL A 190 -14.02 16.80 4.87
C VAL A 190 -12.49 16.72 5.04
N THR A 191 -11.93 15.87 5.91
CA THR A 191 -10.46 15.74 6.11
C THR A 191 -9.84 14.53 5.40
N VAL A 192 -8.65 14.68 4.79
CA VAL A 192 -7.92 13.54 4.18
C VAL A 192 -7.49 12.57 5.27
N SER A 193 -8.08 11.37 5.32
CA SER A 193 -7.71 10.34 6.30
C SER A 193 -6.79 9.29 5.72
N PHE A 194 -7.14 8.76 4.54
CA PHE A 194 -6.35 7.74 3.86
C PHE A 194 -6.19 8.09 2.38
N ILE A 195 -5.01 7.82 1.85
CA ILE A 195 -4.70 7.90 0.43
C ILE A 195 -4.28 6.50 -0.05
N ARG A 196 -4.93 6.03 -1.12
CA ARG A 196 -4.76 4.70 -1.71
C ARG A 196 -4.21 4.80 -3.13
N PHE A 197 -3.15 4.04 -3.39
CA PHE A 197 -2.51 3.87 -4.70
C PHE A 197 -2.71 2.46 -5.20
N THR A 198 -3.05 2.31 -6.47
CA THR A 198 -2.93 1.02 -7.16
C THR A 198 -1.49 0.86 -7.61
N CYS A 199 -0.83 -0.21 -7.18
CA CYS A 199 0.53 -0.52 -7.53
C CYS A 199 0.62 -1.94 -8.10
N VAL A 200 1.22 -2.06 -9.28
CA VAL A 200 1.68 -3.35 -9.79
C VAL A 200 3.16 -3.44 -9.44
N LEU A 201 3.51 -4.40 -8.61
CA LEU A 201 4.90 -4.67 -8.27
C LEU A 201 5.44 -5.60 -9.35
N THR A 202 6.29 -5.06 -10.22
CA THR A 202 7.06 -5.88 -11.16
C THR A 202 8.43 -6.09 -10.55
N LEU A 203 8.73 -7.32 -10.14
CA LEU A 203 10.07 -7.75 -9.75
C LEU A 203 10.95 -7.80 -11.00
N LEU A 204 11.49 -6.66 -11.42
CA LEU A 204 12.37 -6.64 -12.60
C LEU A 204 13.75 -7.24 -12.31
N ASP A 205 14.16 -7.31 -11.04
CA ASP A 205 15.29 -8.12 -10.55
C ASP A 205 15.21 -8.12 -9.00
N ARG A 206 15.59 -9.21 -8.32
CA ARG A 206 15.50 -9.40 -6.83
C ARG A 206 16.34 -8.43 -5.97
N ILE A 207 16.65 -7.25 -6.47
CA ILE A 207 17.47 -6.21 -5.83
C ILE A 207 16.84 -4.82 -6.03
N SER A 208 15.92 -4.65 -6.98
CA SER A 208 15.24 -3.38 -7.24
C SER A 208 13.74 -3.60 -7.43
N LEU A 209 12.96 -3.26 -6.40
CA LEU A 209 11.52 -3.04 -6.54
C LEU A 209 11.28 -1.85 -7.49
N SER A 210 11.21 -2.12 -8.79
CA SER A 210 10.52 -1.23 -9.72
C SER A 210 9.03 -1.38 -9.47
N ALA A 211 8.55 -0.71 -8.42
CA ALA A 211 7.13 -0.50 -8.25
C ALA A 211 6.66 0.45 -9.34
N LEU A 212 6.00 -0.10 -10.34
CA LEU A 212 5.36 0.65 -11.41
C LEU A 212 3.88 0.79 -11.02
N CYS A 213 3.54 1.86 -10.30
CA CYS A 213 2.16 2.12 -9.91
C CYS A 213 1.35 2.67 -11.12
N TYR A 214 0.96 1.80 -12.05
CA TYR A 214 0.17 2.16 -13.25
C TYR A 214 -1.29 1.66 -13.19
N GLN A 215 -2.19 2.50 -13.73
CA GLN A 215 -3.58 2.29 -14.22
C GLN A 215 -4.64 1.64 -13.28
N GLY A 216 -5.71 2.39 -12.94
CA GLY A 216 -7.14 2.12 -13.29
C GLY A 216 -7.88 1.32 -12.20
N LEU A 217 -9.07 1.60 -11.67
CA LEU A 217 -10.19 2.52 -11.95
C LEU A 217 -10.87 2.91 -10.61
N ASP A 218 -11.70 3.94 -10.69
CA ASP A 218 -12.72 4.39 -9.74
C ASP A 218 -12.33 5.05 -8.41
N VAL A 219 -12.66 6.34 -8.40
CA VAL A 219 -12.85 7.19 -7.22
C VAL A 219 -13.89 6.52 -6.32
N VAL A 220 -13.44 5.80 -5.29
CA VAL A 220 -14.29 5.53 -4.14
C VAL A 220 -14.39 6.83 -3.35
N GLN A 221 -15.35 7.66 -3.72
CA GLN A 221 -15.84 8.73 -2.87
C GLN A 221 -16.57 8.07 -1.72
N ALA A 222 -15.87 7.92 -0.60
CA ALA A 222 -16.50 7.50 0.63
C ALA A 222 -17.52 8.56 1.02
N SER A 223 -18.81 8.22 0.86
CA SER A 223 -19.97 8.96 1.35
C SER A 223 -20.23 10.36 0.73
N SER A 224 -21.25 10.43 -0.12
CA SER A 224 -22.37 11.41 -0.10
C SER A 224 -22.12 12.93 0.04
N PHE A 225 -20.90 13.45 -0.10
CA PHE A 225 -20.65 14.89 -0.03
C PHE A 225 -20.05 15.42 -1.34
N PRO A 226 -20.73 16.32 -2.07
CA PRO A 226 -20.18 17.00 -3.25
C PRO A 226 -19.20 18.11 -2.84
N SER A 227 -18.37 17.88 -1.82
CA SER A 227 -17.33 18.84 -1.45
C SER A 227 -16.16 18.67 -2.43
N PHE A 228 -16.09 19.58 -3.40
CA PHE A 228 -14.92 19.77 -4.27
C PHE A 228 -13.65 20.15 -3.49
N ASN A 229 -13.78 20.44 -2.20
CA ASN A 229 -12.68 20.87 -1.34
C ASN A 229 -12.41 19.86 -0.23
N VAL A 230 -11.16 19.86 0.20
CA VAL A 230 -10.51 18.94 1.12
C VAL A 230 -9.84 19.76 2.22
N LEU A 231 -10.22 19.53 3.47
CA LEU A 231 -9.61 20.15 4.64
C LEU A 231 -8.33 19.42 5.02
N VAL A 232 -7.23 20.16 5.19
CA VAL A 232 -5.93 19.57 5.56
C VAL A 232 -5.55 20.03 6.97
N ARG A 233 -5.84 19.15 7.93
CA ARG A 233 -5.57 19.39 9.35
C ARG A 233 -4.08 19.27 9.69
N PRO A 234 -3.51 20.17 10.50
CA PRO A 234 -2.22 19.95 11.15
C PRO A 234 -2.26 18.68 12.02
N PHE A 235 -1.14 17.98 12.14
CA PHE A 235 -1.03 16.93 13.15
C PHE A 235 -0.69 17.56 14.51
N GLN A 236 -1.73 18.00 15.23
CA GLN A 236 -1.59 18.65 16.53
C GLN A 236 -1.17 17.64 17.63
N THR A 237 -0.70 18.12 18.76
CA THR A 237 -0.44 17.30 19.95
C THR A 237 -1.77 16.83 20.56
N LEU A 238 -1.89 15.54 20.85
CA LEU A 238 -3.01 14.93 21.58
C LEU A 238 -3.18 15.51 22.98
#